data_AF-A0A0A7MA16-F1
#
_entry.id   AF-A0A0A7MA16-F1
#
_cell.length_a   1.000
_cell.length_b   1.000
_cell.length_c   1.000
_cell.angle_alpha   90.00
_cell.angle_beta   90.00
_cell.angle_gamma   90.00
#
_symmetry.space_group_name_H-M   'P 1'
#
loop_
_entity.id
_entity.type
_entity.pdbx_description
1 polymer ?
#
loop_
_entity_poly.entity_id
_entity_poly.type
_entity_poly.pdbx_seq_one_letter_code
_entity_poly.pdbx_strand_id
1 'polypeptide(L)'
;DETPEETKDSRSDNRGCEPEIIEMAAIGDTQLLFAGIERPGHIAVYTVSMGDQDVTMEFQSIYYCGQYGKTWQQLYDERRTHALDVEDLRFISAADSPNNKDMLIAAGSVSGTISFFEVTDDGEMPVENNSGEGRHLSAVLGALIGAITLLLVSA
;
A
#
# COMPACT_ATOMS: atom_id res chain seq x y z
N ASP A 1 -19.66 -1.31 -17.29
CA ASP A 1 -18.37 -0.99 -16.64
C ASP A 1 -17.89 -2.19 -15.88
N GLU A 2 -16.61 -2.48 -15.98
CA GLU A 2 -15.97 -3.60 -15.28
C GLU A 2 -15.84 -3.30 -13.79
N THR A 3 -15.84 -4.35 -12.98
CA THR A 3 -15.57 -4.27 -11.54
C THR A 3 -14.13 -4.65 -11.20
N PRO A 4 -13.60 -4.21 -10.04
CA PRO A 4 -12.31 -4.65 -9.55
C PRO A 4 -12.21 -6.18 -9.41
N GLU A 5 -13.29 -6.86 -9.03
CA GLU A 5 -13.30 -8.32 -8.91
C GLU A 5 -13.21 -9.05 -10.26
N GLU A 6 -13.86 -8.55 -11.31
CA GLU A 6 -13.78 -9.11 -12.66
C GLU A 6 -12.38 -8.94 -13.26
N THR A 7 -11.74 -7.80 -12.97
CA THR A 7 -10.44 -7.43 -13.54
C THR A 7 -9.26 -8.04 -12.78
N LYS A 8 -9.39 -8.33 -11.49
CA LYS A 8 -8.30 -8.85 -10.64
C LYS A 8 -7.69 -10.15 -11.15
N ASP A 9 -8.52 -11.14 -11.52
CA ASP A 9 -8.02 -12.46 -11.94
C ASP A 9 -7.53 -12.47 -13.40
N SER A 10 -8.09 -11.60 -14.24
CA SER A 10 -7.74 -11.47 -15.66
C SER A 10 -6.28 -11.08 -15.94
N ARG A 11 -5.51 -10.69 -14.91
CA ARG A 11 -4.09 -10.36 -15.04
C ARG A 11 -3.17 -11.55 -14.79
N SER A 12 -3.62 -12.51 -13.98
CA SER A 12 -2.77 -13.62 -13.54
C SER A 12 -2.33 -14.52 -14.68
N ASP A 13 -3.24 -14.87 -15.59
CA ASP A 13 -2.97 -15.67 -16.79
C ASP A 13 -2.25 -14.88 -17.89
N ASN A 14 -2.37 -13.55 -17.87
CA ASN A 14 -1.78 -12.66 -18.85
C ASN A 14 -0.32 -12.31 -18.56
N ARG A 15 -0.03 -11.70 -17.41
CA ARG A 15 1.32 -11.22 -17.05
C ARG A 15 1.71 -11.40 -15.59
N GLY A 16 0.85 -11.99 -14.77
CA GLY A 16 1.12 -12.20 -13.34
C GLY A 16 1.12 -10.89 -12.55
N CYS A 17 1.83 -10.87 -11.41
CA CYS A 17 2.12 -9.62 -10.73
C CYS A 17 3.19 -8.84 -11.50
N GLU A 18 3.01 -7.52 -11.58
CA GLU A 18 3.93 -6.61 -12.26
C GLU A 18 4.52 -5.64 -11.23
N PRO A 19 5.50 -6.07 -10.39
CA PRO A 19 6.21 -5.15 -9.50
C PRO A 19 7.05 -4.18 -10.33
N GLU A 20 6.95 -2.90 -10.02
CA GLU A 20 7.66 -1.85 -10.76
C GLU A 20 8.59 -1.03 -9.87
N ILE A 21 8.11 -0.72 -8.67
CA ILE A 21 8.85 0.12 -7.73
C ILE A 21 9.05 -0.58 -6.39
N ILE A 22 10.21 -0.34 -5.80
CA ILE A 22 10.53 -0.74 -4.43
C ILE A 22 10.96 0.52 -3.67
N GLU A 23 10.44 0.70 -2.47
CA GLU A 23 10.90 1.69 -1.51
C GLU A 23 11.25 0.96 -0.21
N MET A 24 12.37 1.33 0.42
CA MET A 24 12.75 0.79 1.71
C MET A 24 12.79 1.89 2.76
N ALA A 25 12.37 1.57 3.98
CA ALA A 25 12.35 2.50 5.09
C ALA A 25 12.64 1.80 6.41
N ALA A 26 13.19 2.54 7.36
CA ALA A 26 13.33 2.08 8.74
C ALA A 26 12.30 2.80 9.62
N ILE A 27 11.52 2.04 10.37
CA ILE A 27 10.64 2.53 11.44
C ILE A 27 11.12 1.90 12.75
N GLY A 28 11.72 2.72 13.61
CA GLY A 28 12.46 2.20 14.77
C GLY A 28 13.59 1.26 14.33
N ASP A 29 13.60 0.05 14.87
CA ASP A 29 14.58 -1.00 14.52
C ASP A 29 14.11 -1.91 13.37
N THR A 30 12.90 -1.67 12.84
CA THR A 30 12.30 -2.50 11.79
C THR A 30 12.57 -1.91 10.41
N GLN A 31 13.20 -2.70 9.54
CA GLN A 31 13.30 -2.38 8.11
C GLN A 31 12.06 -2.88 7.38
N LEU A 32 11.44 -1.99 6.62
CA LEU A 32 10.29 -2.25 5.77
C LEU A 32 10.69 -2.15 4.29
N LEU A 33 10.07 -2.99 3.49
CA LEU A 33 10.10 -2.94 2.03
C LEU A 33 8.67 -2.80 1.52
N PHE A 34 8.44 -1.73 0.77
CA PHE A 34 7.21 -1.48 0.05
C PHE A 34 7.43 -1.82 -1.42
N ALA A 35 6.64 -2.74 -1.97
CA ALA A 35 6.65 -3.08 -3.38
C ALA A 35 5.37 -2.57 -4.05
N GLY A 36 5.52 -1.60 -4.96
CA GLY A 36 4.43 -1.12 -5.81
C GLY A 36 4.24 -2.05 -7.00
N ILE A 37 3.00 -2.48 -7.20
CA ILE A 37 2.60 -3.40 -8.26
C ILE A 37 1.66 -2.65 -9.20
N GLU A 38 2.12 -2.48 -10.44
CA GLU A 38 1.47 -1.73 -11.53
C GLU A 38 0.00 -2.15 -11.67
N ARG A 39 -0.26 -3.40 -12.09
CA ARG A 39 -1.61 -3.91 -12.29
C ARG A 39 -1.93 -5.10 -11.38
N PRO A 40 -3.08 -5.07 -10.66
CA PRO A 40 -4.13 -4.05 -10.70
C PRO A 40 -3.92 -2.83 -9.76
N GLY A 41 -2.70 -2.54 -9.27
CA GLY A 41 -2.45 -1.39 -8.38
C GLY A 41 -2.42 -1.78 -6.91
N HIS A 42 -1.46 -2.63 -6.54
CA HIS A 42 -1.26 -3.02 -5.14
C HIS A 42 0.01 -2.39 -4.57
N ILE A 43 0.05 -2.26 -3.25
CA ILE A 43 1.29 -2.01 -2.51
C ILE A 43 1.46 -3.15 -1.51
N ALA A 44 2.47 -3.99 -1.69
CA ALA A 44 2.80 -5.05 -0.76
C ALA A 44 3.86 -4.57 0.24
N VAL A 45 3.69 -4.91 1.51
CA VAL A 45 4.59 -4.51 2.61
C VAL A 45 5.24 -5.75 3.19
N TYR A 46 6.55 -5.69 3.35
CA TYR A 46 7.36 -6.74 3.97
C TYR A 46 8.21 -6.13 5.08
N THR A 47 8.44 -6.87 6.16
CA THR A 47 9.60 -6.62 7.01
C THR A 47 10.81 -7.32 6.40
N VAL A 48 11.98 -6.72 6.57
CA VAL A 48 13.24 -7.26 6.06
C VAL A 48 14.23 -7.38 7.20
N SER A 49 14.80 -8.57 7.38
CA SER A 49 15.92 -8.79 8.29
C SER A 49 17.19 -8.99 7.50
N MET A 50 18.19 -8.14 7.75
CA MET A 50 19.50 -8.20 7.11
C MET A 50 20.51 -8.75 8.13
N GLY A 51 20.96 -9.98 7.92
CA GLY A 51 22.14 -10.55 8.59
C GLY A 51 23.39 -10.44 7.70
N ASP A 52 24.56 -10.73 8.28
CA ASP A 52 25.83 -10.67 7.54
C ASP A 52 25.88 -11.62 6.33
N GLN A 53 25.08 -12.68 6.32
CA GLN A 53 25.07 -13.72 5.28
C GLN A 53 23.70 -13.99 4.65
N ASP A 54 22.61 -13.59 5.32
CA ASP A 54 21.26 -13.93 4.91
C ASP A 54 20.34 -12.70 4.95
N VAL A 55 19.42 -12.65 3.99
CA VAL A 55 18.31 -11.68 3.96
C VAL A 55 17.02 -12.46 4.04
N THR A 56 16.21 -12.18 5.06
CA THR A 56 14.85 -12.75 5.16
C THR A 56 13.82 -11.66 4.97
N MET A 57 12.71 -12.01 4.34
CA MET A 57 11.55 -11.13 4.17
C MET A 57 10.30 -11.83 4.69
N GLU A 58 9.50 -11.11 5.45
CA GLU A 58 8.22 -11.60 5.95
C GLU A 58 7.11 -10.68 5.46
N PHE A 59 6.11 -11.27 4.80
CA PHE A 59 4.95 -10.54 4.31
C PHE A 59 4.12 -10.00 5.48
N GLN A 60 3.77 -8.72 5.42
CA GLN A 60 3.01 -8.05 6.46
C GLN A 60 1.58 -7.76 6.00
N SER A 61 1.46 -6.98 4.93
CA SER A 61 0.17 -6.54 4.43
C SER A 61 0.22 -6.23 2.95
N ILE A 62 -0.98 -6.14 2.35
CA ILE A 62 -1.14 -5.68 0.98
C ILE A 62 -2.29 -4.68 0.94
N TYR A 63 -2.03 -3.54 0.31
CA TYR A 63 -3.02 -2.51 0.07
C TYR A 63 -3.60 -2.65 -1.35
N TYR A 64 -4.90 -2.44 -1.48
CA TYR A 64 -5.63 -2.35 -2.75
C TYR A 64 -6.86 -1.46 -2.59
N CYS A 65 -7.11 -0.56 -3.55
CA CYS A 65 -8.25 0.37 -3.47
C CYS A 65 -9.57 -0.20 -4.02
N GLY A 66 -9.53 -1.35 -4.70
CA GLY A 66 -10.72 -1.97 -5.30
C GLY A 66 -11.75 -2.43 -4.25
N GLN A 67 -13.03 -2.27 -4.56
CA GLN A 67 -14.13 -2.66 -3.69
C GLN A 67 -15.10 -3.61 -4.41
N TYR A 68 -15.50 -4.67 -3.71
CA TYR A 68 -16.46 -5.64 -4.21
C TYR A 68 -17.83 -5.01 -4.48
N GLY A 69 -18.46 -5.38 -5.60
CA GLY A 69 -19.81 -4.93 -5.96
C GLY A 69 -19.88 -3.47 -6.39
N LYS A 70 -18.74 -2.86 -6.74
CA LYS A 70 -18.67 -1.53 -7.36
C LYS A 70 -17.91 -1.59 -8.67
N THR A 71 -18.35 -0.80 -9.64
CA THR A 71 -17.56 -0.60 -10.86
C THR A 71 -16.42 0.37 -10.61
N TRP A 72 -15.40 0.35 -11.47
CA TRP A 72 -14.33 1.35 -11.42
C TRP A 72 -14.87 2.79 -11.54
N GLN A 73 -15.92 3.00 -12.34
CA GLN A 73 -16.58 4.30 -12.47
C GLN A 73 -17.23 4.74 -11.16
N GLN A 74 -17.90 3.85 -10.43
CA GLN A 74 -18.50 4.17 -9.13
C GLN A 74 -17.43 4.54 -8.11
N LEU A 75 -16.30 3.82 -8.10
CA LEU A 75 -15.18 4.15 -7.23
C LEU A 75 -14.57 5.50 -7.60
N TYR A 76 -14.49 5.83 -8.88
CA TYR A 76 -14.00 7.13 -9.35
C TYR A 76 -14.93 8.26 -8.90
N ASP A 77 -16.24 8.11 -9.10
CA ASP A 77 -17.25 9.11 -8.71
C ASP A 77 -17.26 9.34 -7.19
N GLU A 78 -16.98 8.30 -6.40
CA GLU A 78 -16.82 8.36 -4.95
C GLU A 78 -15.45 8.86 -4.48
N ARG A 79 -14.52 9.14 -5.40
CA ARG A 79 -13.13 9.52 -5.14
C ARG A 79 -12.34 8.47 -4.34
N ARG A 80 -12.54 7.20 -4.70
CA ARG A 80 -11.91 6.03 -4.09
C ARG A 80 -10.94 5.29 -5.01
N THR A 81 -10.74 5.78 -6.24
CA THR A 81 -9.70 5.31 -7.16
C THR A 81 -8.40 6.07 -6.89
N HIS A 82 -7.54 5.53 -6.05
CA HIS A 82 -6.26 6.15 -5.69
C HIS A 82 -5.17 5.09 -5.59
N ALA A 83 -3.91 5.47 -5.85
CA ALA A 83 -2.78 4.54 -5.94
C ALA A 83 -3.04 3.33 -6.87
N LEU A 84 -3.80 3.55 -7.94
CA LEU A 84 -3.88 2.60 -9.05
C LEU A 84 -2.71 2.87 -9.98
N ASP A 85 -2.06 1.77 -10.38
CA ASP A 85 -0.92 1.81 -11.30
C ASP A 85 0.25 2.59 -10.70
N VAL A 86 0.85 2.00 -9.64
CA VAL A 86 1.86 2.67 -8.82
C VAL A 86 3.21 2.70 -9.53
N GLU A 87 3.62 3.90 -9.93
CA GLU A 87 4.87 4.15 -10.66
C GLU A 87 6.02 4.56 -9.72
N ASP A 88 5.70 5.21 -8.60
CA ASP A 88 6.69 5.64 -7.63
C ASP A 88 6.16 5.52 -6.20
N LEU A 89 7.07 5.22 -5.29
CA LEU A 89 6.86 5.14 -3.84
C LEU A 89 7.94 5.95 -3.13
N ARG A 90 7.54 6.76 -2.14
CA ARG A 90 8.48 7.51 -1.30
C ARG A 90 8.06 7.46 0.15
N PHE A 91 8.98 7.07 1.02
CA PHE A 91 8.77 7.13 2.45
C PHE A 91 9.22 8.47 3.02
N ILE A 92 8.45 8.99 3.98
CA ILE A 92 8.79 10.16 4.79
C ILE A 92 8.67 9.75 6.25
N SER A 93 9.77 9.88 6.98
CA SER A 93 9.79 9.56 8.41
C SER A 93 8.87 10.48 9.21
N ALA A 94 8.41 10.02 10.37
CA ALA A 94 7.65 10.84 11.30
C ALA A 94 8.35 12.17 11.61
N ALA A 95 9.68 12.17 11.76
CA ALA A 95 10.47 13.37 12.06
C ALA A 95 10.47 14.42 10.93
N ASP A 96 10.36 13.97 9.68
CA ASP A 96 10.33 14.84 8.50
C ASP A 96 8.90 15.17 8.04
N SER A 97 7.90 14.47 8.57
CA SER A 97 6.49 14.65 8.23
C SER A 97 5.88 15.89 8.91
N PRO A 98 4.88 16.56 8.28
CA PRO A 98 4.21 17.71 8.88
C PRO A 98 3.27 17.36 10.04
N ASN A 99 3.00 16.07 10.27
CA ASN A 99 2.03 15.58 11.25
C ASN A 99 2.65 14.60 12.28
N ASN A 100 3.98 14.47 12.30
CA ASN A 100 4.72 13.54 13.16
C ASN A 100 4.33 12.06 13.02
N LYS A 101 3.95 11.63 11.81
CA LYS A 101 3.59 10.25 11.48
C LYS A 101 4.43 9.74 10.32
N ASP A 102 4.78 8.46 10.34
CA ASP A 102 5.45 7.83 9.20
C ASP A 102 4.49 7.77 8.01
N MET A 103 4.96 8.24 6.85
CA MET A 103 4.13 8.39 5.66
C MET A 103 4.73 7.68 4.45
N LEU A 104 3.88 7.01 3.68
CA LEU A 104 4.22 6.51 2.36
C LEU A 104 3.44 7.30 1.31
N ILE A 105 4.15 7.85 0.33
CA ILE A 105 3.58 8.53 -0.83
C ILE A 105 3.59 7.56 -2.00
N ALA A 106 2.46 7.44 -2.70
CA ALA A 106 2.36 6.66 -3.93
C ALA A 106 1.88 7.54 -5.10
N ALA A 107 2.59 7.48 -6.22
CA ALA A 107 2.17 8.09 -7.47
C ALA A 107 1.45 7.05 -8.32
N GLY A 108 0.16 7.27 -8.60
CA GLY A 108 -0.65 6.38 -9.44
C GLY A 108 -0.89 6.98 -10.83
N SER A 109 -0.38 6.36 -11.89
CA SER A 109 -0.50 6.87 -13.26
C SER A 109 -1.92 6.78 -13.81
N VAL A 110 -2.60 5.65 -13.62
CA VAL A 110 -3.99 5.44 -14.06
C VAL A 110 -4.98 6.22 -13.21
N SER A 111 -4.77 6.25 -11.89
CA SER A 111 -5.64 7.05 -11.02
C SER A 111 -5.41 8.56 -11.19
N GLY A 112 -4.25 8.98 -11.71
CA GLY A 112 -3.86 10.39 -11.79
C GLY A 112 -3.72 11.03 -10.41
N THR A 113 -3.32 10.25 -9.40
CA THR A 113 -3.28 10.69 -8.00
C THR A 113 -1.89 10.61 -7.40
N ILE A 114 -1.62 11.52 -6.46
CA ILE A 114 -0.59 11.33 -5.42
C ILE A 114 -1.33 10.96 -4.14
N SER A 115 -1.10 9.75 -3.65
CA SER A 115 -1.76 9.20 -2.45
C SER A 115 -0.80 9.25 -1.28
N PHE A 116 -1.31 9.63 -0.12
CA PHE A 116 -0.56 9.62 1.14
C PHE A 116 -1.17 8.55 2.05
N PHE A 117 -0.32 7.67 2.54
CA PHE A 117 -0.67 6.63 3.49
C PHE A 117 0.08 6.85 4.79
N GLU A 118 -0.59 6.61 5.90
CA GLU A 118 0.09 6.47 7.18
C GLU A 118 0.61 5.03 7.28
N VAL A 119 1.87 4.87 7.68
CA VAL A 119 2.46 3.56 7.95
C VAL A 119 2.42 3.37 9.46
N THR A 120 1.65 2.38 9.92
CA THR A 120 1.46 2.13 11.34
C THR A 120 1.92 0.72 11.71
N ASP A 121 2.47 0.56 12.91
CA ASP A 121 2.75 -0.75 13.52
C ASP A 121 1.54 -1.14 14.35
N ASP A 122 0.63 -1.90 13.73
CA ASP A 122 -0.63 -2.30 14.35
C ASP A 122 -0.42 -3.65 15.04
N GLY A 123 0.34 -3.65 16.14
CA GLY A 123 0.42 -4.81 17.04
C GLY A 123 -0.91 -5.17 17.73
N GLU A 124 -2.01 -4.43 17.48
CA GLU A 124 -3.32 -4.60 18.12
C GLU A 124 -4.48 -4.29 17.14
N MET A 125 -4.81 -5.22 16.24
CA MET A 125 -6.24 -5.41 15.96
C MET A 125 -6.83 -6.15 17.17
N PRO A 126 -8.03 -5.81 17.69
CA PRO A 126 -8.70 -6.63 18.69
C PRO A 126 -8.95 -8.01 18.07
N VAL A 127 -8.07 -8.96 18.37
CA VAL A 127 -8.32 -10.38 18.14
C VAL A 127 -9.52 -10.71 19.01
N GLU A 128 -10.69 -10.96 18.41
CA GLU A 128 -11.70 -11.72 19.12
C GLU A 128 -11.05 -13.06 19.51
N ASN A 129 -10.80 -13.18 20.81
CA ASN A 129 -10.13 -14.27 21.51
C ASN A 129 -10.06 -15.59 20.73
N ASN A 130 -8.85 -16.03 20.37
CA ASN A 130 -8.47 -17.42 20.51
C ASN A 130 -6.94 -17.56 20.62
N SER A 131 -6.49 -17.59 21.88
CA SER A 131 -5.30 -18.26 22.41
C SER A 131 -4.16 -18.62 21.45
N GLY A 132 -3.01 -17.95 21.59
CA GLY A 132 -1.72 -18.45 21.13
C GLY A 132 -0.68 -17.34 21.04
N GLU A 133 0.36 -17.42 21.86
CA GLU A 133 1.44 -16.44 21.98
C GLU A 133 2.23 -16.25 20.67
N GLY A 134 2.47 -14.99 20.31
CA GLY A 134 3.40 -14.55 19.25
C GLY A 134 3.22 -13.07 18.99
N ARG A 135 4.17 -12.22 19.41
CA ARG A 135 4.17 -10.79 19.06
C ARG A 135 4.60 -10.66 17.59
N HIS A 136 3.66 -10.83 16.67
CA HIS A 136 3.82 -10.39 15.29
C HIS A 136 3.74 -8.86 15.26
N LEU A 137 4.82 -8.22 14.84
CA LEU A 137 4.77 -6.84 14.38
C LEU A 137 4.01 -6.87 13.06
N SER A 138 2.96 -6.08 12.91
CA SER A 138 2.10 -6.07 11.73
C SER A 138 2.06 -4.65 11.20
N ALA A 139 2.86 -4.36 10.17
CA ALA A 139 2.80 -3.06 9.50
C ALA A 139 1.51 -2.98 8.68
N VAL A 140 0.56 -2.17 9.15
CA VAL A 140 -0.70 -1.94 8.44
C VAL A 140 -0.63 -0.58 7.77
N LEU A 141 -1.07 -0.54 6.52
CA LEU A 141 -1.19 0.71 5.79
C LEU A 141 -2.54 1.35 6.16
N GLY A 142 -2.51 2.27 7.12
CA GLY A 142 -3.65 3.11 7.46
C GLY A 142 -3.87 4.16 6.38
N ALA A 143 -4.89 4.00 5.54
CA ALA A 143 -5.34 5.09 4.70
C ALA A 143 -6.04 6.14 5.57
N LEU A 144 -5.29 7.10 6.12
CA LEU A 144 -5.91 8.32 6.62
C LEU A 144 -6.51 9.02 5.40
N ILE A 145 -7.83 9.00 5.25
CA ILE A 145 -8.55 9.75 4.22
C ILE A 145 -8.46 11.24 4.58
N GLY A 146 -7.27 11.77 4.40
CA GLY A 146 -6.97 13.16 4.14
C GLY A 146 -6.27 13.21 2.80
N ALA A 147 -6.83 12.55 1.78
CA ALA A 147 -6.42 12.77 0.42
C ALA A 147 -6.70 14.25 0.11
N ILE A 148 -5.69 15.09 0.27
CA ILE A 148 -5.58 16.24 -0.62
C ILE A 148 -5.23 15.61 -1.97
N THR A 149 -6.27 15.11 -2.66
CA THR A 149 -6.15 14.68 -4.05
C THR A 149 -5.81 15.94 -4.84
N LEU A 150 -4.52 16.17 -5.04
CA LEU A 150 -4.06 17.16 -5.99
C LEU A 150 -4.24 16.54 -7.38
N LEU A 151 -5.44 16.72 -7.94
CA LEU A 151 -5.72 16.36 -9.32
C LEU A 151 -4.84 17.25 -10.19
N LEU A 152 -3.81 16.67 -10.80
CA LEU A 152 -3.00 17.34 -11.82
C LEU A 152 -3.89 17.50 -13.07
N VAL A 153 -4.74 18.53 -13.07
CA VAL A 153 -5.44 18.94 -14.29
C VAL A 153 -4.41 19.70 -15.12
N SER A 154 -4.02 19.16 -16.27
CA SER A 154 -3.31 19.94 -17.28
C SER A 154 -4.23 21.11 -17.70
N ALA A 155 -3.80 22.34 -17.48
CA ALA A 155 -4.46 23.54 -18.00
C ALA A 155 -4.47 23.57 -19.54
#